data_AF-A0A854Q4M7-F1
#
_entry.id   AF-A0A854Q4M7-F1
#
_cell.length_a   1.000
_cell.length_b   1.000
_cell.length_c   1.000
_cell.angle_alpha   90.00
_cell.angle_beta   90.00
_cell.angle_gamma   90.00
#
_symmetry.space_group_name_H-M   'P 1'
#
loop_
_entity.id
_entity.type
_entity.pdbx_description
1 polymer ?
#
loop_
_entity_poly.entity_id
_entity_poly.type
_entity_poly.pdbx_seq_one_letter_code
_entity_poly.pdbx_strand_id
1 'polypeptide(L)'
;MSLLAPGTRCSSCTLVDFLPLLCPSCDLPFCPNHIYIHQPCSSLGSTSYDVAVGKLDRGKKTCEKEGCERETIESVAGVPGRDEGEGIAREVKCEGCGGAFCTSHRAQTSHSCPAPLVHNARHDAFLVRRSQAEDLIAKNFAGHKDRVERKMPAQRDVVKKPRIEEERLPPSLQPAQSASTASPELTQGEAKVEKKIKSKAEKLWNIHLRKVRSTATCLGGGANIPDAEKVFFEWGVDLTGAKVKVWKGKWDTKLERAWIGEDTPIGKVMDLIIAQSKTSRTADIKFSLVQLYPTPDGLPSSSSLSPSQPAKAITQGAALILVKGEMV
;
A
#
# COMPACT_ATOMS: atom_id res chain seq x y z
N MET A 1 8.36 -2.57 -43.79
CA MET A 1 7.77 -3.02 -42.52
C MET A 1 8.21 -2.05 -41.43
N SER A 2 7.32 -1.14 -41.03
CA SER A 2 7.63 -0.08 -40.06
C SER A 2 7.61 -0.62 -38.63
N LEU A 3 8.80 -0.72 -38.04
CA LEU A 3 9.00 -1.09 -36.65
C LEU A 3 8.58 0.09 -35.76
N LEU A 4 7.48 -0.08 -35.03
CA LEU A 4 7.06 0.65 -33.82
C LEU A 4 7.24 2.17 -33.89
N ALA A 5 6.18 2.91 -34.25
CA ALA A 5 6.13 4.37 -34.24
C ALA A 5 6.53 4.90 -32.85
N PRO A 6 7.75 5.44 -32.65
CA PRO A 6 8.25 5.78 -31.35
C PRO A 6 7.78 7.19 -31.01
N GLY A 7 6.61 7.29 -30.39
CA GLY A 7 6.04 8.54 -29.88
C GLY A 7 5.88 9.66 -30.92
N THR A 8 5.50 10.84 -30.44
CA THR A 8 5.35 12.06 -31.25
C THR A 8 6.36 13.09 -30.79
N ARG A 9 7.06 13.72 -31.74
CA ARG A 9 8.02 14.80 -31.44
C ARG A 9 7.29 16.08 -31.07
N CYS A 10 7.79 16.78 -30.06
CA CYS A 10 7.32 18.12 -29.74
C CYS A 10 7.58 19.07 -30.93
N SER A 11 6.64 19.96 -31.20
CA SER A 11 6.78 20.93 -32.30
C SER A 11 7.82 22.02 -32.00
N SER A 12 8.18 22.22 -30.73
CA SER A 12 9.19 23.20 -30.30
C SER A 12 10.56 22.60 -29.96
N CYS A 13 10.66 21.29 -29.72
CA CYS A 13 11.93 20.65 -29.39
C CYS A 13 12.03 19.21 -29.89
N THR A 14 13.22 18.65 -29.88
CA THR A 14 13.48 17.29 -30.38
C THR A 14 13.03 16.16 -29.43
N LEU A 15 12.39 16.50 -28.30
CA LEU A 15 11.89 15.52 -27.34
C LEU A 15 10.73 14.73 -27.98
N VAL A 16 10.86 13.40 -27.97
CA VAL A 16 9.80 12.46 -28.33
C VAL A 16 9.01 12.14 -27.07
N ASP A 17 7.72 12.45 -27.06
CA ASP A 17 6.80 12.08 -25.99
C ASP A 17 5.89 10.94 -26.45
N PHE A 18 5.60 10.00 -25.56
CA PHE A 18 4.65 8.93 -25.84
C PHE A 18 3.20 9.35 -25.58
N LEU A 19 3.00 10.47 -24.87
CA LEU A 19 1.70 11.08 -24.58
C LEU A 19 1.73 12.58 -24.92
N PRO A 20 1.87 12.96 -26.21
CA PRO A 20 1.97 14.36 -26.61
C PRO A 20 0.71 15.13 -26.19
N LEU A 21 0.90 16.32 -25.61
CA LEU A 21 -0.17 17.25 -25.32
C LEU A 21 -0.48 18.04 -26.59
N LEU A 22 -1.71 17.93 -27.10
CA LEU A 22 -2.15 18.74 -28.24
C LEU A 22 -2.56 20.12 -27.75
N CYS A 23 -2.09 21.16 -28.43
CA CYS A 23 -2.61 22.50 -28.16
C CYS A 23 -4.03 22.63 -28.72
N PRO A 24 -5.03 23.03 -27.92
CA PRO A 24 -6.42 23.17 -28.39
C PRO A 24 -6.62 24.26 -29.45
N SER A 25 -5.65 25.15 -29.62
CA SER A 25 -5.72 26.25 -30.58
C SER A 25 -5.09 25.94 -31.94
N CYS A 26 -4.06 25.08 -31.99
CA CYS A 26 -3.34 24.78 -33.24
C CYS A 26 -3.18 23.29 -33.54
N ASP A 27 -3.68 22.40 -32.68
CA ASP A 27 -3.60 20.93 -32.77
C ASP A 27 -2.19 20.36 -32.95
N LEU A 28 -1.15 21.15 -32.66
CA LEU A 28 0.24 20.71 -32.70
C LEU A 28 0.62 19.98 -31.40
N PRO A 29 1.44 18.91 -31.48
CA PRO A 29 1.91 18.18 -30.31
C PRO A 29 3.05 18.92 -29.60
N PHE A 30 2.95 19.04 -28.28
CA PHE A 30 3.99 19.61 -27.41
C PHE A 30 4.29 18.70 -26.22
N CYS A 31 5.52 18.81 -25.69
CA CYS A 31 5.86 18.21 -24.41
C CYS A 31 5.34 19.08 -23.25
N PRO A 32 5.32 18.57 -22.00
CA PRO A 32 4.82 19.29 -20.82
C PRO A 32 5.47 20.67 -20.58
N ASN A 33 6.71 20.86 -21.05
CA ASN A 33 7.42 22.12 -20.87
C ASN A 33 7.10 23.17 -21.95
N HIS A 34 6.73 22.74 -23.17
CA HIS A 34 6.54 23.66 -24.30
C HIS A 34 5.08 23.97 -24.61
N ILE A 35 4.12 23.18 -24.10
CA ILE A 35 2.68 23.43 -24.31
C ILE A 35 2.26 24.84 -23.84
N TYR A 36 2.89 25.38 -22.80
CA TYR A 36 2.58 26.70 -22.24
C TYR A 36 3.37 27.86 -22.84
N ILE A 37 4.43 27.59 -23.62
CA ILE A 37 5.39 28.63 -24.06
C ILE A 37 5.27 28.90 -25.57
N HIS A 38 4.61 28.03 -26.33
CA HIS A 38 4.54 28.19 -27.77
C HIS A 38 3.77 29.48 -28.17
N GLN A 39 4.52 30.46 -28.67
CA GLN A 39 4.01 31.60 -29.43
C GLN A 39 4.50 31.47 -30.89
N PRO A 40 3.71 31.84 -31.91
CA PRO A 40 2.42 32.50 -31.86
C PRO A 40 1.27 31.52 -32.15
N CYS A 41 0.53 31.11 -31.11
CA CYS A 41 -0.78 30.51 -31.33
C CYS A 41 -1.72 31.66 -31.70
N SER A 42 -1.94 31.88 -33.00
CA SER A 42 -2.65 33.05 -33.57
C SER A 42 -4.13 33.19 -33.17
N SER A 43 -4.61 32.46 -32.16
CA SER A 43 -5.88 32.71 -31.49
C SER A 43 -5.70 33.68 -30.31
N LEU A 44 -5.10 34.85 -30.56
CA LEU A 44 -5.17 36.00 -29.64
C LEU A 44 -6.58 36.61 -29.71
N GLY A 45 -7.57 35.85 -29.25
CA GLY A 45 -8.79 36.38 -28.65
C GLY A 45 -8.54 36.49 -27.16
N SER A 46 -7.85 37.55 -26.76
CA SER A 46 -7.52 37.84 -25.36
C SER A 46 -8.81 38.17 -24.59
N THR A 47 -9.48 37.15 -24.06
CA THR A 47 -10.35 37.31 -22.89
C THR A 47 -9.50 36.99 -21.68
N SER A 48 -9.00 38.04 -21.04
CA SER A 48 -8.37 37.98 -19.73
C SER A 48 -9.40 37.52 -18.70
N TYR A 49 -9.44 36.22 -18.44
CA TYR A 49 -10.05 35.70 -17.23
C TYR A 49 -9.00 35.75 -16.14
N ASP A 50 -8.95 36.87 -15.42
CA ASP A 50 -8.49 36.90 -14.03
C ASP A 50 -9.49 36.08 -13.19
N VAL A 51 -9.49 34.76 -13.36
CA VAL A 51 -10.17 33.86 -12.44
C VAL A 51 -9.19 33.68 -11.29
N ALA A 52 -9.34 34.54 -10.27
CA ALA A 52 -8.76 34.30 -8.98
C ALA A 52 -9.04 32.83 -8.59
N VAL A 53 -7.97 32.06 -8.39
CA VAL A 53 -8.00 30.71 -7.84
C VAL A 53 -8.52 30.82 -6.40
N GLY A 54 -9.83 30.94 -6.23
CA GLY A 54 -10.42 31.23 -4.95
C GLY A 54 -11.88 31.61 -5.09
N LYS A 55 -12.76 30.63 -4.82
CA LYS A 55 -14.23 30.71 -4.87
C LYS A 55 -14.80 30.54 -6.28
N LEU A 56 -14.69 29.31 -6.80
CA LEU A 56 -15.75 28.80 -7.67
C LEU A 56 -17.05 28.89 -6.86
N ASP A 57 -18.01 29.66 -7.34
CA ASP A 57 -19.38 29.68 -6.82
C ASP A 57 -20.00 28.30 -7.07
N ARG A 58 -19.63 27.35 -6.21
CA ARG A 58 -20.21 26.01 -6.15
C ARG A 58 -21.59 26.22 -5.57
N GLY A 59 -22.61 26.27 -6.43
CA GLY A 59 -24.00 26.47 -6.01
C GLY A 59 -24.30 25.67 -4.74
N LYS A 60 -24.46 26.38 -3.62
CA LYS A 60 -24.62 25.76 -2.31
C LYS A 60 -26.00 25.12 -2.26
N LYS A 61 -26.04 23.80 -2.41
CA LYS A 61 -27.25 23.01 -2.14
C LYS A 61 -27.23 22.57 -0.68
N THR A 62 -28.29 22.84 0.05
CA THR A 62 -28.50 22.38 1.43
C THR A 62 -29.12 21.00 1.44
N CYS A 63 -28.88 20.25 2.51
CA CYS A 63 -29.48 18.94 2.75
C CYS A 63 -31.02 19.02 2.79
N GLU A 64 -31.71 18.13 2.09
CA GLU A 64 -33.18 18.12 2.02
C GLU A 64 -33.90 17.64 3.30
N LYS A 65 -33.16 17.11 4.27
CA LYS A 65 -33.73 16.74 5.56
C LYS A 65 -34.17 17.97 6.34
N GLU A 66 -35.42 17.97 6.81
CA GLU A 66 -35.99 19.03 7.65
C GLU A 66 -35.08 19.38 8.83
N GLY A 67 -34.75 20.67 8.96
CA GLY A 67 -33.88 21.20 10.02
C GLY A 67 -32.38 20.97 9.83
N CYS A 68 -31.90 20.53 8.66
CA CYS A 68 -30.49 20.37 8.38
C CYS A 68 -29.93 21.44 7.43
N GLU A 69 -29.08 22.33 7.96
CA GLU A 69 -28.44 23.40 7.16
C GLU A 69 -27.10 22.99 6.52
N ARG A 70 -26.71 21.71 6.63
CA ARG A 70 -25.43 21.24 6.10
C ARG A 70 -25.48 21.17 4.58
N GLU A 71 -24.36 21.47 3.95
CA GLU A 71 -24.17 21.34 2.51
C GLU A 71 -24.28 19.88 2.06
N THR A 72 -24.85 19.66 0.88
CA THR A 72 -24.94 18.34 0.25
C THR A 72 -23.55 17.83 -0.14
N ILE A 73 -23.42 16.51 -0.32
CA ILE A 73 -22.16 15.90 -0.77
C ILE A 73 -21.74 16.45 -2.15
N GLU A 74 -22.70 16.75 -3.02
CA GLU A 74 -22.48 17.35 -4.34
C GLU A 74 -21.82 18.73 -4.26
N SER A 75 -22.30 19.60 -3.37
CA SER A 75 -21.73 20.94 -3.20
C SER A 75 -20.31 20.91 -2.64
N VAL A 76 -19.98 19.91 -1.80
CA VAL A 76 -18.62 19.73 -1.25
C VAL A 76 -17.67 19.11 -2.29
N ALA A 77 -18.13 18.13 -3.07
CA ALA A 77 -17.32 17.42 -4.06
C ALA A 77 -16.99 18.26 -5.31
N GLY A 78 -17.73 19.34 -5.56
CA GLY A 78 -17.26 20.45 -6.39
C GLY A 78 -17.02 20.12 -7.86
N VAL A 79 -18.01 19.53 -8.55
CA VAL A 79 -17.98 19.39 -10.02
C VAL A 79 -18.96 20.37 -10.67
N PRO A 80 -18.56 21.64 -10.90
CA PRO A 80 -19.25 22.50 -11.84
C PRO A 80 -18.74 22.14 -13.25
N GLY A 81 -19.39 21.19 -13.92
CA GLY A 81 -19.03 20.79 -15.28
C GLY A 81 -20.27 20.70 -16.17
N ARG A 82 -20.41 21.66 -17.08
CA ARG A 82 -21.34 21.63 -18.23
C ARG A 82 -20.89 20.68 -19.34
N ASP A 83 -20.09 19.66 -19.01
CA ASP A 83 -19.76 18.62 -19.97
C ASP A 83 -20.74 17.47 -19.78
N GLU A 84 -21.69 17.37 -20.72
CA GLU A 84 -22.65 16.27 -20.85
C GLU A 84 -21.97 14.90 -21.14
N GLY A 85 -20.63 14.84 -21.12
CA GLY A 85 -19.84 13.63 -21.34
C GLY A 85 -19.34 13.02 -20.03
N GLU A 86 -20.00 11.96 -19.56
CA GLU A 86 -19.46 10.88 -18.70
C GLU A 86 -18.42 11.28 -17.62
N GLY A 87 -18.68 12.36 -16.89
CA GLY A 87 -17.92 12.68 -15.68
C GLY A 87 -18.10 11.59 -14.63
N ILE A 88 -17.00 10.94 -14.24
CA ILE A 88 -16.90 9.81 -13.28
C ILE A 88 -17.49 10.13 -11.88
N ALA A 89 -17.78 11.39 -11.58
CA ALA A 89 -18.44 11.80 -10.35
C ALA A 89 -19.97 11.63 -10.44
N ARG A 90 -20.44 10.40 -10.19
CA ARG A 90 -21.88 10.11 -10.07
C ARG A 90 -22.53 11.02 -9.02
N GLU A 91 -23.64 11.64 -9.39
CA GLU A 91 -24.54 12.37 -8.50
C GLU A 91 -24.92 11.49 -7.29
N VAL A 92 -24.73 11.99 -6.07
CA VAL A 92 -24.91 11.21 -4.84
C VAL A 92 -26.29 11.48 -4.25
N LYS A 93 -27.32 11.07 -4.97
CA LYS A 93 -28.72 11.09 -4.51
C LYS A 93 -29.08 9.81 -3.77
N CYS A 94 -30.10 9.90 -2.90
CA CYS A 94 -30.70 8.71 -2.32
C CYS A 94 -31.39 7.90 -3.42
N GLU A 95 -31.05 6.62 -3.58
CA GLU A 95 -31.67 5.74 -4.58
C GLU A 95 -33.18 5.54 -4.36
N GLY A 96 -33.66 5.77 -3.14
CA GLY A 96 -35.06 5.63 -2.77
C GLY A 96 -35.91 6.83 -3.15
N CYS A 97 -35.58 8.01 -2.59
CA CYS A 97 -36.39 9.22 -2.77
C CYS A 97 -35.82 10.23 -3.78
N GLY A 98 -34.61 10.00 -4.31
CA GLY A 98 -33.93 10.93 -5.22
C GLY A 98 -33.36 12.18 -4.55
N GLY A 99 -33.54 12.35 -3.24
CA GLY A 99 -33.13 13.56 -2.52
C GLY A 99 -31.61 13.68 -2.33
N ALA A 100 -31.13 14.92 -2.27
CA ALA A 100 -29.73 15.24 -1.99
C ALA A 100 -29.51 15.51 -0.49
N PHE A 101 -28.60 14.75 0.13
CA PHE A 101 -28.35 14.80 1.57
C PHE A 101 -26.86 15.08 1.87
N CYS A 102 -26.60 15.62 3.07
CA CYS A 102 -25.25 15.71 3.60
C CYS A 102 -24.73 14.32 4.04
N THR A 103 -23.43 14.23 4.36
CA THR A 103 -22.78 12.97 4.77
C THR A 103 -23.45 12.27 5.96
N SER A 104 -24.02 13.02 6.91
CA SER A 104 -24.72 12.46 8.06
C SER A 104 -26.14 11.98 7.76
N HIS A 105 -26.76 12.44 6.68
CA HIS A 105 -28.15 12.12 6.34
C HIS A 105 -28.29 11.30 5.04
N ARG A 106 -27.17 10.90 4.42
CA ARG A 106 -27.17 10.08 3.20
C ARG A 106 -27.87 8.73 3.36
N ALA A 107 -27.83 8.11 4.54
CA ALA A 107 -28.49 6.83 4.77
C ALA A 107 -30.02 6.99 4.84
N GLN A 108 -30.77 6.05 4.25
CA GLN A 108 -32.25 6.08 4.21
C GLN A 108 -32.89 6.17 5.60
N THR A 109 -32.28 5.51 6.59
CA THR A 109 -32.72 5.56 8.00
C THR A 109 -32.49 6.91 8.67
N SER A 110 -31.61 7.76 8.13
CA SER A 110 -31.22 9.03 8.73
C SER A 110 -32.07 10.21 8.26
N HIS A 111 -32.83 10.07 7.16
CA HIS A 111 -33.70 11.11 6.61
C HIS A 111 -35.17 10.65 6.44
N SER A 112 -35.56 9.55 7.10
CA SER A 112 -36.92 9.01 7.01
C SER A 112 -37.38 8.79 5.57
N CYS A 113 -36.55 8.10 4.77
CA CYS A 113 -36.82 7.89 3.35
C CYS A 113 -38.20 7.23 3.13
N PRO A 114 -39.06 7.77 2.25
CA PRO A 114 -40.37 7.16 1.95
C PRO A 114 -40.25 5.85 1.16
N ALA A 115 -39.13 5.62 0.48
CA ALA A 115 -38.93 4.39 -0.29
C ALA A 115 -38.68 3.19 0.65
N PRO A 116 -39.03 1.96 0.20
CA PRO A 116 -38.67 0.75 0.91
C PRO A 116 -37.18 0.75 1.22
N LEU A 117 -36.81 0.36 2.44
CA LEU A 117 -35.41 0.28 2.81
C LEU A 117 -34.70 -0.65 1.81
N VAL A 118 -33.77 -0.09 1.04
CA VAL A 118 -32.90 -0.89 0.17
C VAL A 118 -31.94 -1.59 1.10
N HIS A 119 -32.40 -2.72 1.63
CA HIS A 119 -31.60 -3.61 2.45
C HIS A 119 -30.47 -4.13 1.56
N ASN A 120 -29.34 -3.44 1.62
CA ASN A 120 -28.10 -3.95 1.09
C ASN A 120 -27.88 -5.29 1.80
N ALA A 121 -27.78 -6.40 1.05
CA ALA A 121 -27.49 -7.73 1.60
C ALA A 121 -26.28 -7.71 2.57
N ARG A 122 -25.38 -6.73 2.40
CA ARG A 122 -24.27 -6.43 3.31
C ARG A 122 -24.69 -5.93 4.70
N HIS A 123 -25.71 -5.06 4.80
CA HIS A 123 -26.24 -4.57 6.09
C HIS A 123 -26.97 -5.68 6.84
N ASP A 124 -27.76 -6.50 6.14
CA ASP A 124 -28.45 -7.63 6.76
C ASP A 124 -27.44 -8.68 7.25
N ALA A 125 -26.44 -9.00 6.42
CA ALA A 125 -25.33 -9.84 6.83
C ALA A 125 -24.55 -9.26 8.02
N PHE A 126 -24.46 -7.92 8.13
CA PHE A 126 -23.86 -7.27 9.29
C PHE A 126 -24.73 -7.42 10.54
N LEU A 127 -26.05 -7.22 10.45
CA LEU A 127 -26.96 -7.42 11.57
C LEU A 127 -26.95 -8.87 12.07
N VAL A 128 -26.94 -9.85 11.16
CA VAL A 128 -26.82 -11.27 11.48
C VAL A 128 -25.49 -11.58 12.17
N ARG A 129 -24.37 -11.05 11.67
CA ARG A 129 -23.06 -11.23 12.33
C ARG A 129 -23.03 -10.59 13.71
N ARG A 130 -23.66 -9.42 13.87
CA ARG A 130 -23.74 -8.71 15.15
C ARG A 130 -24.54 -9.51 16.16
N SER A 131 -25.72 -10.02 15.80
CA SER A 131 -26.52 -10.85 16.71
C SER A 131 -25.81 -12.15 17.09
N GLN A 132 -25.18 -12.83 16.13
CA GLN A 132 -24.37 -14.01 16.40
C GLN A 132 -23.18 -13.72 17.32
N ALA A 133 -22.52 -12.57 17.14
CA ALA A 133 -21.43 -12.15 18.02
C ALA A 133 -21.94 -11.86 19.44
N GLU A 134 -23.08 -11.20 19.59
CA GLU A 134 -23.72 -10.95 20.88
C GLU A 134 -24.10 -12.28 21.57
N ASP A 135 -24.61 -13.27 20.82
CA ASP A 135 -24.90 -14.61 21.34
C ASP A 135 -23.64 -15.36 21.78
N LEU A 136 -22.56 -15.30 20.99
CA LEU A 136 -21.28 -15.91 21.34
C LEU A 136 -20.65 -15.26 22.56
N ILE A 137 -20.76 -13.93 22.68
CA ILE A 137 -20.28 -13.21 23.86
C ILE A 137 -21.11 -13.61 25.09
N ALA A 138 -22.43 -13.68 24.96
CA ALA A 138 -23.31 -14.11 26.05
C ALA A 138 -23.02 -15.54 26.50
N LYS A 139 -22.70 -16.45 25.57
CA LYS A 139 -22.34 -17.85 25.88
C LYS A 139 -20.96 -17.99 26.53
N ASN A 140 -19.94 -17.29 26.03
CA ASN A 140 -18.57 -17.44 26.49
C ASN A 140 -18.23 -16.57 27.72
N PHE A 141 -18.98 -15.49 27.95
CA PHE A 141 -18.68 -14.52 29.01
C PHE A 141 -19.92 -14.24 29.87
N ALA A 142 -20.32 -15.22 30.68
CA ALA A 142 -21.49 -15.15 31.57
C ALA A 142 -21.49 -13.99 32.59
N GLY A 143 -20.39 -13.26 32.78
CA GLY A 143 -20.28 -12.07 33.64
C GLY A 143 -20.13 -10.74 32.91
N HIS A 144 -20.25 -10.70 31.58
CA HIS A 144 -19.97 -9.48 30.81
C HIS A 144 -21.18 -8.54 30.65
N LYS A 145 -22.41 -9.03 30.92
CA LYS A 145 -23.64 -8.21 30.81
C LYS A 145 -23.70 -7.06 31.81
N ASP A 146 -23.18 -7.26 33.02
CA ASP A 146 -23.20 -6.25 34.09
C ASP A 146 -21.92 -5.43 34.18
N ARG A 147 -20.92 -5.77 33.36
CA ARG A 147 -19.65 -5.05 33.36
C ARG A 147 -19.84 -3.78 32.56
N VAL A 148 -20.08 -2.67 33.24
CA VAL A 148 -20.11 -1.32 32.66
C VAL A 148 -18.89 -1.19 31.74
N GLU A 149 -19.16 -1.11 30.43
CA GLU A 149 -18.11 -0.86 29.46
C GLU A 149 -17.39 0.40 29.92
N ARG A 150 -16.11 0.25 30.30
CA ARG A 150 -15.27 1.39 30.60
C ARG A 150 -15.13 2.15 29.28
N LYS A 151 -15.99 3.14 29.07
CA LYS A 151 -15.88 4.07 27.96
C LYS A 151 -14.44 4.56 27.99
N MET A 152 -13.70 4.32 26.90
CA MET A 152 -12.39 4.93 26.78
C MET A 152 -12.59 6.42 27.05
N PRO A 153 -11.84 7.01 28.00
CA PRO A 153 -11.97 8.43 28.27
C PRO A 153 -11.83 9.15 26.94
N ALA A 154 -12.76 10.07 26.65
CA ALA A 154 -12.73 10.83 25.41
C ALA A 154 -11.32 11.39 25.26
N GLN A 155 -10.61 10.97 24.20
CA GLN A 155 -9.28 11.48 23.93
C GLN A 155 -9.45 12.97 23.68
N ARG A 156 -9.16 13.78 24.70
CA ARG A 156 -8.90 15.20 24.49
C ARG A 156 -7.64 15.24 23.66
N ASP A 157 -7.72 15.79 22.46
CA ASP A 157 -6.53 16.11 21.67
C ASP A 157 -5.61 16.92 22.56
N VAL A 158 -4.53 16.28 23.03
CA VAL A 158 -3.49 16.95 23.77
C VAL A 158 -2.79 17.82 22.74
N VAL A 159 -3.22 19.08 22.66
CA VAL A 159 -2.49 20.14 21.98
C VAL A 159 -1.09 20.12 22.59
N LYS A 160 -0.15 19.54 21.84
CA LYS A 160 1.22 19.33 22.28
C LYS A 160 1.82 20.72 22.41
N LYS A 161 1.82 21.28 23.64
CA LYS A 161 2.51 22.54 23.92
C LYS A 161 3.94 22.39 23.38
N PRO A 162 4.43 23.34 22.57
CA PRO A 162 5.77 23.29 22.03
C PRO A 162 6.75 23.13 23.18
N ARG A 163 7.54 22.07 23.09
CA ARG A 163 8.51 21.69 24.11
C ARG A 163 9.65 22.69 24.03
N ILE A 164 9.71 23.62 24.98
CA ILE A 164 10.92 24.41 25.22
C ILE A 164 12.00 23.40 25.64
N GLU A 165 13.08 23.34 24.87
CA GLU A 165 14.24 22.51 25.15
C GLU A 165 14.95 23.04 26.39
N GLU A 166 14.70 22.41 27.53
CA GLU A 166 15.64 22.46 28.65
C GLU A 166 16.62 21.30 28.53
N GLU A 167 17.88 21.70 28.40
CA GLU A 167 19.11 20.92 28.36
C GLU A 167 19.19 19.96 29.56
N ARG A 168 18.99 18.66 29.31
CA ARG A 168 19.21 17.61 30.31
C ARG A 168 20.58 16.99 30.15
N LEU A 169 21.39 17.19 31.19
CA LEU A 169 22.64 16.48 31.46
C LEU A 169 22.44 14.94 31.55
N PRO A 170 23.51 14.16 31.29
CA PRO A 170 23.44 12.71 31.15
C PRO A 170 23.22 11.97 32.49
N PRO A 171 22.46 10.86 32.50
CA PRO A 171 22.27 10.04 33.70
C PRO A 171 23.47 9.12 33.97
N SER A 172 23.92 9.18 35.23
CA SER A 172 24.93 8.33 35.85
C SER A 172 24.47 6.87 36.01
N LEU A 173 25.46 5.99 36.01
CA LEU A 173 25.43 4.53 36.07
C LEU A 173 24.86 4.00 37.41
N GLN A 174 24.04 2.94 37.35
CA GLN A 174 23.89 2.00 38.46
C GLN A 174 23.72 0.54 37.97
N PRO A 175 24.12 -0.45 38.80
CA PRO A 175 24.47 -1.80 38.39
C PRO A 175 23.37 -2.85 38.63
N ALA A 176 23.62 -4.03 38.03
CA ALA A 176 22.82 -5.23 38.04
C ALA A 176 22.51 -5.81 39.43
N GLN A 177 21.33 -6.44 39.55
CA GLN A 177 21.06 -7.46 40.56
C GLN A 177 20.40 -8.69 39.92
N SER A 178 21.02 -9.82 40.20
CA SER A 178 20.58 -11.19 39.95
C SER A 178 19.81 -11.71 41.17
N ALA A 179 18.79 -12.57 40.98
CA ALA A 179 18.59 -13.78 41.78
C ALA A 179 17.39 -14.62 41.30
N SER A 180 17.62 -15.93 41.28
CA SER A 180 16.80 -17.09 40.90
C SER A 180 15.64 -17.40 41.86
N THR A 181 14.67 -18.26 41.49
CA THR A 181 14.14 -19.37 42.35
C THR A 181 13.26 -20.39 41.58
N ALA A 182 13.68 -21.67 41.65
CA ALA A 182 13.01 -22.99 41.69
C ALA A 182 11.84 -23.45 40.76
N SER A 183 11.96 -24.74 40.36
CA SER A 183 11.00 -25.70 39.73
C SER A 183 10.39 -26.64 40.80
N PRO A 184 9.65 -27.74 40.47
CA PRO A 184 8.49 -27.95 39.58
C PRO A 184 7.33 -28.74 40.29
N GLU A 185 6.14 -28.84 39.69
CA GLU A 185 5.21 -29.95 40.01
C GLU A 185 4.38 -30.41 38.79
N LEU A 186 4.22 -31.74 38.73
CA LEU A 186 3.70 -32.59 37.67
C LEU A 186 2.17 -32.50 37.53
N THR A 187 1.64 -32.38 36.31
CA THR A 187 0.29 -32.89 35.99
C THR A 187 0.15 -33.23 34.50
N GLN A 188 -0.08 -34.51 34.21
CA GLN A 188 -0.56 -35.05 32.92
C GLN A 188 -2.06 -34.73 32.78
N GLY A 189 -2.68 -34.50 31.62
CA GLY A 189 -2.25 -34.51 30.24
C GLY A 189 -3.37 -33.97 29.36
N GLU A 190 -3.13 -32.79 28.78
CA GLU A 190 -3.72 -32.30 27.54
C GLU A 190 -2.54 -31.63 26.82
N ALA A 191 -2.44 -31.74 25.49
CA ALA A 191 -1.29 -31.26 24.72
C ALA A 191 -1.14 -29.73 24.82
N LYS A 192 -0.58 -29.28 25.95
CA LYS A 192 -0.29 -27.90 26.28
C LYS A 192 0.87 -27.51 25.39
N VAL A 193 0.54 -26.85 24.28
CA VAL A 193 1.52 -26.23 23.38
C VAL A 193 2.38 -25.30 24.23
N GLU A 194 3.56 -25.78 24.64
CA GLU A 194 4.53 -24.99 25.36
C GLU A 194 4.89 -23.81 24.47
N LYS A 195 4.43 -22.62 24.88
CA LYS A 195 4.73 -21.37 24.19
C LYS A 195 6.22 -21.08 24.39
N LYS A 196 7.07 -21.68 23.54
CA LYS A 196 8.49 -21.33 23.47
C LYS A 196 8.60 -19.82 23.36
N ILE A 197 9.27 -19.21 24.34
CA ILE A 197 9.48 -17.77 24.38
C ILE A 197 10.39 -17.45 23.20
N LYS A 198 9.81 -16.86 22.15
CA LYS A 198 10.54 -16.45 20.95
C LYS A 198 11.69 -15.52 21.30
N SER A 199 12.87 -15.78 20.74
CA SER A 199 14.05 -14.94 20.95
C SER A 199 13.79 -13.50 20.46
N LYS A 200 14.57 -12.53 20.94
CA LYS A 200 14.45 -11.13 20.47
C LYS A 200 14.67 -11.06 18.96
N ALA A 201 15.62 -11.84 18.44
CA ALA A 201 15.91 -11.87 17.01
C ALA A 201 14.78 -12.53 16.21
N GLU A 202 14.17 -13.60 16.71
CA GLU A 202 13.00 -14.20 16.08
C GLU A 202 11.80 -13.23 16.05
N LYS A 203 11.60 -12.42 17.09
CA LYS A 203 10.58 -11.37 17.10
C LYS A 203 10.86 -10.31 16.02
N LEU A 204 12.10 -9.85 15.90
CA LEU A 204 12.51 -8.90 14.85
C LEU A 204 12.35 -9.50 13.46
N TRP A 205 12.70 -10.77 13.29
CA TRP A 205 12.51 -11.51 12.05
C TRP A 205 11.03 -11.61 11.65
N ASN A 206 10.14 -11.90 12.60
CA ASN A 206 8.70 -11.90 12.37
C ASN A 206 8.15 -10.52 11.96
N ILE A 207 8.70 -9.44 12.53
CA ILE A 207 8.36 -8.06 12.14
C ILE A 207 8.84 -7.79 10.71
N HIS A 208 10.06 -8.20 10.37
CA HIS A 208 10.59 -8.10 9.01
C HIS A 208 9.71 -8.84 8.00
N LEU A 209 9.38 -10.11 8.26
CA LEU A 209 8.49 -10.90 7.39
C LEU A 209 7.12 -10.22 7.20
N ARG A 210 6.53 -9.66 8.27
CA ARG A 210 5.27 -8.93 8.17
C ARG A 210 5.41 -7.71 7.25
N LYS A 211 6.50 -6.95 7.38
CA LYS A 211 6.80 -5.80 6.53
C LYS A 211 7.00 -6.19 5.06
N VAL A 212 7.72 -7.27 4.81
CA VAL A 212 7.90 -7.81 3.45
C VAL A 212 6.54 -8.17 2.86
N ARG A 213 5.73 -8.96 3.56
CA ARG A 213 4.39 -9.36 3.09
C ARG A 213 3.46 -8.19 2.82
N SER A 214 3.44 -7.18 3.69
CA SER A 214 2.51 -6.05 3.55
C SER A 214 2.87 -5.05 2.45
N THR A 215 4.12 -5.06 1.98
CA THR A 215 4.61 -4.10 0.98
C THR A 215 5.12 -4.74 -0.31
N ALA A 216 5.05 -6.08 -0.41
CA ALA A 216 5.45 -6.81 -1.59
C ALA A 216 4.43 -6.63 -2.74
N THR A 217 4.95 -6.37 -3.93
CA THR A 217 4.18 -6.36 -5.18
C THR A 217 4.32 -7.70 -5.92
N CYS A 218 3.43 -8.02 -6.85
CA CYS A 218 3.57 -9.24 -7.65
C CYS A 218 4.80 -9.13 -8.56
N LEU A 219 5.70 -10.12 -8.52
CA LEU A 219 6.78 -10.23 -9.49
C LEU A 219 6.23 -10.87 -10.76
N GLY A 220 5.66 -10.05 -11.65
CA GLY A 220 5.10 -10.47 -12.95
C GLY A 220 3.58 -10.29 -13.07
N GLY A 221 3.04 -10.67 -14.24
CA GLY A 221 1.61 -10.71 -14.50
C GLY A 221 1.07 -12.11 -14.22
N GLY A 222 0.34 -12.29 -13.12
CA GLY A 222 -0.19 -13.58 -12.71
C GLY A 222 -1.56 -13.46 -12.05
N ALA A 223 -2.33 -14.55 -12.12
CA ALA A 223 -3.66 -14.69 -11.51
C ALA A 223 -3.62 -14.52 -9.98
N ASN A 224 -4.80 -14.43 -9.37
CA ASN A 224 -4.95 -14.42 -7.91
C ASN A 224 -4.44 -15.75 -7.29
N ILE A 225 -3.15 -15.80 -6.94
CA ILE A 225 -2.55 -16.91 -6.20
C ILE A 225 -3.01 -16.81 -4.72
N PRO A 226 -3.40 -17.92 -4.07
CA PRO A 226 -3.67 -17.95 -2.63
C PRO A 226 -2.46 -17.52 -1.81
N ASP A 227 -2.68 -16.84 -0.67
CA ASP A 227 -1.56 -16.35 0.17
C ASP A 227 -0.66 -17.46 0.73
N ALA A 228 -1.15 -18.70 0.84
CA ALA A 228 -0.39 -19.86 1.29
C ALA A 228 0.68 -20.31 0.28
N GLU A 229 0.45 -20.06 -1.02
CA GLU A 229 1.33 -20.45 -2.12
C GLU A 229 2.27 -19.31 -2.52
N LYS A 230 2.19 -18.14 -1.86
CA LYS A 230 3.05 -16.99 -2.14
C LYS A 230 4.37 -17.10 -1.39
N VAL A 231 5.46 -16.96 -2.13
CA VAL A 231 6.80 -16.78 -1.60
C VAL A 231 7.15 -15.30 -1.64
N PHE A 232 7.40 -14.72 -0.47
CA PHE A 232 7.70 -13.30 -0.29
C PHE A 232 9.19 -13.10 -0.07
N PHE A 233 9.79 -12.15 -0.78
CA PHE A 233 11.22 -11.87 -0.71
C PHE A 233 11.52 -10.40 -1.03
N GLU A 234 12.73 -9.98 -0.70
CA GLU A 234 13.32 -8.73 -1.17
C GLU A 234 14.22 -9.02 -2.37
N TRP A 235 14.40 -8.08 -3.29
CA TRP A 235 15.30 -8.28 -4.43
C TRP A 235 16.05 -7.01 -4.83
N GLY A 236 17.19 -7.19 -5.49
CA GLY A 236 18.05 -6.13 -5.99
C GLY A 236 19.04 -6.62 -7.04
N VAL A 237 19.87 -5.72 -7.57
CA VAL A 237 20.84 -6.02 -8.62
C VAL A 237 22.24 -5.60 -8.17
N ASP A 238 23.20 -6.52 -8.28
CA ASP A 238 24.63 -6.27 -8.14
C ASP A 238 25.40 -6.98 -9.26
N LEU A 239 25.47 -6.33 -10.42
CA LEU A 239 26.15 -6.88 -11.60
C LEU A 239 27.65 -7.11 -11.39
N THR A 240 28.26 -6.55 -10.34
CA THR A 240 29.68 -6.74 -10.06
C THR A 240 29.94 -7.91 -9.11
N GLY A 241 28.93 -8.32 -8.35
CA GLY A 241 29.05 -9.27 -7.24
C GLY A 241 29.92 -8.76 -6.07
N ALA A 242 30.41 -7.52 -6.10
CA ALA A 242 31.31 -6.99 -5.09
C ALA A 242 30.61 -6.81 -3.74
N LYS A 243 29.33 -6.38 -3.74
CA LYS A 243 28.57 -6.18 -2.50
C LYS A 243 28.16 -7.51 -1.89
N VAL A 244 27.85 -8.50 -2.72
CA VAL A 244 27.52 -9.86 -2.26
C VAL A 244 28.70 -10.50 -1.53
N LYS A 245 29.93 -10.37 -2.06
CA LYS A 245 31.15 -10.93 -1.43
C LYS A 245 31.49 -10.31 -0.08
N VAL A 246 31.17 -9.02 0.12
CA VAL A 246 31.50 -8.28 1.34
C VAL A 246 30.29 -8.21 2.30
N TRP A 247 29.18 -8.87 1.96
CA TRP A 247 27.95 -8.77 2.73
C TRP A 247 28.11 -9.41 4.12
N LYS A 248 27.88 -8.60 5.17
CA LYS A 248 27.94 -9.01 6.58
C LYS A 248 26.60 -8.87 7.30
N GLY A 249 25.50 -9.09 6.58
CA GLY A 249 24.14 -9.06 7.15
C GLY A 249 23.38 -7.75 6.95
N LYS A 250 24.03 -6.68 6.49
CA LYS A 250 23.37 -5.41 6.13
C LYS A 250 23.58 -5.12 4.65
N TRP A 251 22.48 -4.85 3.94
CA TRP A 251 22.49 -4.43 2.56
C TRP A 251 22.17 -2.93 2.50
N ASP A 252 23.11 -2.12 2.00
CA ASP A 252 22.98 -0.65 2.07
C ASP A 252 22.17 -0.05 0.92
N THR A 253 21.89 -0.83 -0.14
CA THR A 253 21.11 -0.36 -1.29
C THR A 253 19.62 -0.62 -1.07
N LYS A 254 18.75 0.22 -1.63
CA LYS A 254 17.30 0.01 -1.58
C LYS A 254 16.96 -1.32 -2.27
N LEU A 255 16.36 -2.24 -1.52
CA LEU A 255 15.77 -3.47 -2.05
C LEU A 255 14.28 -3.24 -2.33
N GLU A 256 13.81 -3.83 -3.42
CA GLU A 256 12.39 -3.92 -3.74
C GLU A 256 11.79 -5.16 -3.10
N ARG A 257 10.48 -5.15 -2.85
CA ARG A 257 9.78 -6.27 -2.21
C ARG A 257 8.81 -6.86 -3.20
N ALA A 258 8.88 -8.17 -3.35
CA ALA A 258 8.01 -8.86 -4.26
C ALA A 258 7.53 -10.20 -3.72
N TRP A 259 6.49 -10.73 -4.35
CA TRP A 259 6.01 -12.08 -4.13
C TRP A 259 5.81 -12.80 -5.47
N ILE A 260 5.97 -14.12 -5.44
CA ILE A 260 5.72 -14.99 -6.58
C ILE A 260 5.10 -16.31 -6.11
N GLY A 261 4.46 -17.08 -7.00
CA GLY A 261 3.92 -18.39 -6.66
C GLY A 261 5.02 -19.42 -6.43
N GLU A 262 4.85 -20.31 -5.46
CA GLU A 262 5.88 -21.27 -5.01
C GLU A 262 6.37 -22.21 -6.12
N ASP A 263 5.53 -22.54 -7.09
CA ASP A 263 5.85 -23.41 -8.23
C ASP A 263 6.59 -22.69 -9.37
N THR A 264 6.82 -21.38 -9.25
CA THR A 264 7.49 -20.63 -10.31
C THR A 264 8.97 -21.00 -10.37
N PRO A 265 9.53 -21.45 -11.51
CA PRO A 265 10.95 -21.80 -11.58
C PRO A 265 11.83 -20.57 -11.35
N ILE A 266 12.95 -20.74 -10.64
CA ILE A 266 13.90 -19.68 -10.31
C ILE A 266 14.46 -19.01 -11.58
N GLY A 267 14.63 -19.76 -12.68
CA GLY A 267 15.00 -19.18 -13.97
C GLY A 267 14.00 -18.09 -14.44
N LYS A 268 12.70 -18.32 -14.25
CA LYS A 268 11.65 -17.33 -14.56
C LYS A 268 11.66 -16.17 -13.56
N VAL A 269 11.91 -16.43 -12.28
CA VAL A 269 12.11 -15.37 -11.26
C VAL A 269 13.25 -14.44 -11.69
N MET A 270 14.36 -15.01 -12.12
CA MET A 270 15.53 -14.28 -12.62
C MET A 270 15.18 -13.45 -13.87
N ASP A 271 14.47 -14.02 -14.85
CA ASP A 271 14.02 -13.31 -16.05
C ASP A 271 13.12 -12.11 -15.70
N LEU A 272 12.22 -12.27 -14.73
CA LEU A 272 11.34 -11.20 -14.26
C LEU A 272 12.11 -10.07 -13.56
N ILE A 273 13.12 -10.41 -12.74
CA ILE A 273 14.02 -9.44 -12.12
C ILE A 273 14.81 -8.68 -13.19
N ILE A 274 15.35 -9.38 -14.20
CA ILE A 274 16.06 -8.76 -15.33
C ILE A 274 15.14 -7.77 -16.06
N ALA A 275 13.89 -8.16 -16.34
CA ALA A 275 12.92 -7.31 -17.00
C ALA A 275 12.55 -6.07 -16.16
N GLN A 276 12.26 -6.23 -14.87
CA GLN A 276 11.90 -5.11 -13.99
C GLN A 276 13.06 -4.15 -13.73
N SER A 277 14.27 -4.68 -13.57
CA SER A 277 15.49 -3.87 -13.40
C SER A 277 15.99 -3.21 -14.67
N LYS A 278 15.41 -3.54 -15.84
CA LYS A 278 15.87 -3.09 -17.17
C LYS A 278 17.34 -3.45 -17.41
N THR A 279 17.78 -4.58 -16.87
CA THR A 279 19.16 -5.06 -17.05
C THR A 279 19.34 -5.58 -18.48
N SER A 280 20.38 -5.11 -19.18
CA SER A 280 20.66 -5.55 -20.56
C SER A 280 21.07 -7.02 -20.60
N ARG A 281 20.33 -7.83 -21.38
CA ARG A 281 20.65 -9.24 -21.65
C ARG A 281 21.40 -9.32 -22.98
N THR A 282 22.71 -9.46 -22.92
CA THR A 282 23.51 -9.85 -24.10
C THR A 282 23.67 -11.36 -24.11
N ALA A 283 23.77 -11.96 -25.31
CA ALA A 283 23.76 -13.42 -25.49
C ALA A 283 24.88 -14.15 -24.69
N ASP A 284 25.99 -13.46 -24.42
CA ASP A 284 27.16 -14.05 -23.78
C ASP A 284 27.16 -13.91 -22.24
N ILE A 285 26.23 -13.14 -21.67
CA ILE A 285 26.21 -12.90 -20.24
C ILE A 285 25.33 -13.94 -19.53
N LYS A 286 25.99 -14.79 -18.75
CA LYS A 286 25.32 -15.62 -17.74
C LYS A 286 24.96 -14.77 -16.52
N PHE A 287 23.80 -15.02 -15.95
CA PHE A 287 23.36 -14.43 -14.68
C PHE A 287 23.16 -15.54 -13.65
N SER A 288 23.46 -15.23 -12.40
CA SER A 288 23.14 -16.08 -11.24
C SER A 288 22.30 -15.30 -10.24
N LEU A 289 21.46 -16.02 -9.50
CA LEU A 289 20.64 -15.44 -8.44
C LEU A 289 21.17 -15.93 -7.09
N VAL A 290 21.62 -15.01 -6.27
CA VAL A 290 22.18 -15.30 -4.95
C VAL A 290 21.18 -14.87 -3.88
N GLN A 291 20.82 -15.80 -3.01
CA GLN A 291 19.98 -15.52 -1.86
C GLN A 291 20.85 -15.12 -0.67
N LEU A 292 20.55 -13.98 -0.07
CA LEU A 292 21.13 -13.49 1.18
C LEU A 292 20.11 -13.64 2.30
N TYR A 293 20.46 -14.43 3.31
CA TYR A 293 19.55 -14.77 4.41
C TYR A 293 20.20 -14.47 5.77
N PRO A 294 19.70 -13.46 6.50
CA PRO A 294 20.09 -13.24 7.89
C PRO A 294 19.29 -14.19 8.78
N THR A 295 19.93 -15.27 9.22
CA THR A 295 19.40 -16.12 10.28
C THR A 295 19.23 -15.29 11.56
N PRO A 296 18.07 -15.34 12.24
CA PRO A 296 17.82 -14.52 13.43
C PRO A 296 18.90 -14.69 14.50
N ASP A 297 19.39 -15.91 14.73
CA ASP A 297 20.37 -16.21 15.76
C ASP A 297 21.73 -16.72 15.19
N GLY A 298 21.93 -16.60 13.88
CA GLY A 298 23.10 -17.18 13.18
C GLY A 298 23.87 -16.18 12.34
N LEU A 299 25.03 -16.61 11.84
CA LEU A 299 25.82 -15.81 10.91
C LEU A 299 25.07 -15.63 9.57
N PRO A 300 25.15 -14.44 8.95
CA PRO A 300 24.56 -14.20 7.64
C PRO A 300 25.07 -15.24 6.65
N SER A 301 24.14 -15.84 5.90
CA SER A 301 24.43 -16.90 4.94
C SER A 301 24.06 -16.46 3.53
N SER A 302 24.89 -16.83 2.56
CA SER A 302 24.63 -16.66 1.14
C SER A 302 24.57 -18.02 0.46
N SER A 303 23.60 -18.23 -0.42
CA SER A 303 23.49 -19.44 -1.23
C SER A 303 23.11 -19.09 -2.67
N SER A 304 23.75 -19.76 -3.64
CA SER A 304 23.38 -19.67 -5.05
C SER A 304 22.15 -20.54 -5.30
N LEU A 305 21.17 -20.00 -6.03
CA LEU A 305 19.95 -20.71 -6.39
C LEU A 305 20.06 -21.27 -7.82
N SER A 306 19.71 -22.55 -7.99
CA SER A 306 19.71 -23.17 -9.31
C SER A 306 18.50 -22.72 -10.13
N PRO A 307 18.65 -22.34 -11.42
CA PRO A 307 17.54 -21.91 -12.27
C PRO A 307 16.41 -22.94 -12.42
N SER A 308 16.70 -24.23 -12.23
CA SER A 308 15.73 -25.32 -12.33
C SER A 308 14.90 -25.54 -11.07
N GLN A 309 15.29 -24.96 -9.93
CA GLN A 309 14.55 -25.11 -8.68
C GLN A 309 13.27 -24.26 -8.69
N PRO A 310 12.22 -24.69 -7.98
CA PRO A 310 11.02 -23.87 -7.78
C PRO A 310 11.29 -22.74 -6.79
N ALA A 311 10.49 -21.67 -6.86
CA ALA A 311 10.56 -20.52 -5.96
C ALA A 311 10.37 -20.89 -4.48
N LYS A 312 9.75 -22.05 -4.20
CA LYS A 312 9.70 -22.65 -2.85
C LYS A 312 11.07 -22.83 -2.18
N ALA A 313 12.15 -22.95 -2.96
CA ALA A 313 13.50 -23.00 -2.43
C ALA A 313 13.98 -21.66 -1.85
N ILE A 314 13.30 -20.55 -2.16
CA ILE A 314 13.62 -19.23 -1.63
C ILE A 314 13.16 -19.14 -0.17
N THR A 315 14.09 -18.83 0.73
CA THR A 315 13.74 -18.60 2.14
C THR A 315 12.90 -17.34 2.25
N GLN A 316 11.71 -17.42 2.86
CA GLN A 316 10.82 -16.27 3.00
C GLN A 316 11.54 -15.09 3.67
N GLY A 317 11.39 -13.89 3.11
CA GLY A 317 12.02 -12.67 3.61
C GLY A 317 13.51 -12.53 3.30
N ALA A 318 14.12 -13.48 2.58
CA ALA A 318 15.48 -13.34 2.10
C ALA A 318 15.59 -12.26 1.01
N ALA A 319 16.81 -11.76 0.80
CA ALA A 319 17.12 -10.83 -0.28
C ALA A 319 17.73 -11.60 -1.47
N LEU A 320 17.11 -11.51 -2.64
CA LEU A 320 17.59 -12.10 -3.89
C LEU A 320 18.38 -11.07 -4.68
N ILE A 321 19.66 -11.34 -4.90
CA ILE A 321 20.55 -10.45 -5.64
C ILE A 321 20.87 -11.06 -6.99
N LEU A 322 20.53 -10.34 -8.06
CA LEU A 322 20.95 -10.68 -9.41
C LEU A 322 22.43 -10.31 -9.60
N VAL A 323 23.26 -11.29 -9.92
CA VAL A 323 24.69 -11.14 -10.14
C VAL A 323 25.06 -11.57 -11.56
N LYS A 324 26.02 -10.86 -12.16
CA LYS A 324 26.57 -11.21 -13.48
C LYS A 324 27.65 -12.29 -13.32
N GLY A 325 27.55 -13.36 -14.09
CA GLY A 325 28.45 -14.52 -14.05
C GLY A 325 28.00 -15.62 -13.10
N GLU A 326 28.82 -16.68 -13.02
CA GLU A 326 28.67 -17.75 -12.05
C GLU A 326 29.36 -17.32 -10.76
N MET A 327 28.60 -17.20 -9.67
CA MET A 327 29.19 -17.03 -8.35
C MET A 327 29.64 -18.41 -7.85
N VAL A 328 30.97 -18.58 -7.77
CA VAL A 328 31.62 -19.71 -7.11
C VAL A 328 31.63 -19.50 -5.61
#